data_AF-A0A847V5Z0-F1
#
_entry.id   AF-A0A847V5Z0-F1
#
_cell.length_a   1.000
_cell.length_b   1.000
_cell.length_c   1.000
_cell.angle_alpha   90.00
_cell.angle_beta   90.00
_cell.angle_gamma   90.00
#
_symmetry.space_group_name_H-M   'P 1'
#
loop_
_entity.id
_entity.type
_entity.pdbx_description
1 polymer ?
#
loop_
_entity_poly.entity_id
_entity_poly.type
_entity_poly.pdbx_seq_one_letter_code
_entity_poly.pdbx_strand_id
1 'polypeptide(L)'
;MEKSIRNLILGLLILMVLVPLGLLATGETFGEWGNEEIEEKLGYVPQGLEELSTFWQRAPLPDYAFEGDESAQGAVIAYILSAVIGVVIGGGVLYLFGKRIAKD
;
A
#
# COMPACT_ATOMS: atom_id res chain seq x y z
N MET A 1 -5.32 -22.36 20.73
CA MET A 1 -5.47 -21.71 19.41
C MET A 1 -5.92 -22.74 18.41
N GLU A 2 -7.05 -22.49 17.74
CA GLU A 2 -7.61 -23.40 16.73
C GLU A 2 -6.62 -23.65 15.59
N LYS A 3 -6.69 -24.84 14.98
CA LYS A 3 -5.78 -25.24 13.90
C LYS A 3 -5.85 -24.29 12.70
N SER A 4 -7.05 -23.80 12.37
CA SER A 4 -7.31 -22.80 11.35
C SER A 4 -6.54 -21.50 11.59
N ILE A 5 -6.67 -20.94 12.80
CA ILE A 5 -6.00 -19.69 13.21
C ILE A 5 -4.48 -19.88 13.20
N ARG A 6 -3.98 -21.02 13.68
CA ARG A 6 -2.54 -21.32 13.63
C ARG A 6 -2.01 -21.34 12.20
N ASN A 7 -2.72 -22.00 11.28
CA ASN A 7 -2.32 -22.08 9.88
C ASN A 7 -2.35 -20.70 9.21
N LEU A 8 -3.36 -19.89 9.51
CA LEU A 8 -3.46 -18.51 9.01
C LEU A 8 -2.29 -17.66 9.47
N ILE A 9 -1.97 -17.70 10.77
CA ILE A 9 -0.81 -16.97 11.32
C ILE A 9 0.49 -17.44 10.66
N LEU A 10 0.68 -18.75 10.49
CA LEU A 10 1.87 -19.28 9.82
C LEU A 10 1.98 -18.79 8.37
N GLY A 11 0.86 -18.79 7.63
CA GLY A 11 0.81 -18.25 6.28
C GLY A 11 1.16 -16.76 6.22
N LEU A 12 0.61 -15.95 7.13
CA LEU A 12 0.93 -14.53 7.23
C LEU A 12 2.41 -14.27 7.57
N LEU A 13 2.99 -15.08 8.45
CA LEU A 13 4.43 -14.97 8.78
C LEU A 13 5.31 -15.31 7.58
N ILE A 14 4.95 -16.33 6.81
CA ILE A 14 5.67 -16.67 5.57
C ILE A 14 5.57 -15.50 4.58
N LEU A 15 4.38 -14.96 4.36
CA LEU A 15 4.19 -13.81 3.47
C LEU A 15 4.99 -12.59 3.94
N MET A 16 5.03 -12.30 5.25
CA MET A 16 5.80 -11.19 5.81
C MET A 16 7.30 -11.28 5.46
N VAL A 17 7.86 -12.48 5.35
CA VAL A 17 9.26 -12.69 4.95
C VAL A 17 9.42 -12.62 3.42
N LEU A 18 8.43 -13.08 2.66
CA LEU A 18 8.50 -13.11 1.20
C LEU A 18 8.26 -11.72 0.57
N VAL A 19 7.42 -10.88 1.15
CA VAL A 19 7.09 -9.53 0.66
C VAL A 19 8.34 -8.65 0.44
N PRO A 20 9.28 -8.49 1.40
CA PRO A 20 10.45 -7.64 1.20
C PRO A 20 11.45 -8.19 0.17
N LEU A 21 11.35 -9.46 -0.27
CA LEU A 21 12.16 -9.96 -1.37
C LEU A 21 11.87 -9.24 -2.69
N GLY A 22 10.68 -8.63 -2.83
CA GLY A 22 10.34 -7.78 -3.96
C GLY A 22 11.25 -6.56 -4.09
N LEU A 23 11.83 -6.06 -3.00
CA LEU A 23 12.77 -4.93 -3.02
C LEU A 23 14.10 -5.27 -3.73
N LEU A 24 14.39 -6.55 -3.94
CA LEU A 24 15.56 -7.01 -4.69
C LEU A 24 15.31 -7.02 -6.21
N ALA A 25 14.04 -6.93 -6.63
CA ALA A 25 13.70 -6.85 -8.04
C ALA A 25 14.08 -5.48 -8.60
N THR A 26 14.53 -5.46 -9.85
CA THR A 26 14.89 -4.21 -10.55
C THR A 26 13.66 -3.60 -11.21
N GLY A 27 13.46 -2.30 -11.02
CA GLY A 27 12.36 -1.52 -11.60
C GLY A 27 11.20 -1.31 -10.63
N GLU A 28 10.25 -0.48 -11.03
CA GLU A 28 9.06 -0.18 -10.23
C GLU A 28 8.17 -1.40 -10.01
N THR A 29 7.47 -1.41 -8.88
CA THR A 29 6.53 -2.45 -8.46
C THR A 29 5.43 -2.65 -9.51
N PHE A 30 5.24 -3.90 -9.92
CA PHE A 30 4.23 -4.25 -10.92
C PHE A 30 2.84 -3.80 -10.45
N GLY A 31 2.19 -2.94 -11.22
CA GLY A 31 0.85 -2.43 -10.93
C GLY A 31 0.81 -1.15 -10.08
N GLU A 32 1.95 -0.61 -9.64
CA GLU A 32 2.04 0.72 -9.00
C GLU A 32 2.61 1.79 -9.96
N TRP A 33 2.54 1.53 -11.27
CA TRP A 33 3.01 2.48 -12.28
C TRP A 33 2.12 3.72 -12.34
N GLY A 34 2.75 4.89 -12.38
CA GLY A 34 2.12 6.15 -12.69
C GLY A 34 1.85 6.29 -14.19
N ASN A 35 1.25 7.41 -14.56
CA ASN A 35 0.93 7.70 -15.96
C ASN A 35 2.23 7.85 -16.78
N GLU A 36 3.27 8.39 -16.16
CA GLU A 36 4.60 8.61 -16.73
C GLU A 36 5.27 7.29 -17.13
N GLU A 37 5.29 6.28 -16.23
CA GLU A 37 5.87 4.98 -16.53
C GLU A 37 5.04 4.20 -17.56
N ILE A 38 3.71 4.37 -17.55
CA ILE A 38 2.83 3.79 -18.56
C ILE A 38 3.12 4.40 -19.93
N GLU A 39 3.28 5.71 -20.01
CA GLU A 39 3.64 6.41 -21.24
C GLU A 39 5.03 5.99 -21.74
N GLU A 40 6.02 5.86 -20.85
CA GLU A 40 7.36 5.39 -21.23
C GLU A 40 7.33 3.96 -21.83
N LYS A 41 6.50 3.07 -21.26
CA LYS A 41 6.42 1.66 -21.68
C LYS A 41 5.53 1.43 -22.90
N LEU A 42 4.43 2.15 -23.02
CA LEU A 42 3.40 1.95 -24.05
C LEU A 42 3.40 3.02 -25.15
N GLY A 43 4.05 4.16 -24.92
CA GLY A 43 4.04 5.33 -25.80
C GLY A 43 2.78 6.20 -25.69
N TYR A 44 1.85 5.88 -24.78
CA TYR A 44 0.67 6.68 -24.47
C TYR A 44 0.04 6.26 -23.13
N VAL A 45 -0.77 7.14 -22.55
CA VAL A 45 -1.61 6.84 -21.37
C VAL A 45 -3.04 6.50 -21.82
N PRO A 46 -3.59 5.32 -21.47
CA PRO A 46 -5.00 5.02 -21.72
C PRO A 46 -5.91 6.02 -21.04
N GLN A 47 -6.89 6.59 -21.78
CA GLN A 47 -7.79 7.63 -21.28
C GLN A 47 -8.48 7.28 -19.95
N GLY A 48 -8.92 6.03 -19.79
CA GLY A 48 -9.55 5.60 -18.53
C GLY A 48 -8.59 5.62 -17.32
N LEU A 49 -7.29 5.38 -17.54
CA LEU A 49 -6.27 5.51 -16.48
C LEU A 49 -5.98 6.98 -16.18
N GLU A 50 -5.93 7.83 -17.21
CA GLU A 50 -5.77 9.28 -17.04
C GLU A 50 -6.92 9.90 -16.24
N GLU A 51 -8.17 9.52 -16.52
CA GLU A 51 -9.33 9.99 -15.77
C GLU A 51 -9.27 9.51 -14.30
N LEU A 52 -8.89 8.25 -14.06
CA LEU A 52 -8.80 7.69 -12.71
C LEU A 52 -7.62 8.27 -11.90
N SER A 53 -6.50 8.61 -12.52
CA SER A 53 -5.34 9.18 -11.80
C SER A 53 -5.68 10.54 -11.17
N THR A 54 -6.63 11.28 -11.75
CA THR A 54 -7.12 12.55 -11.21
C THR A 54 -8.17 12.42 -10.10
N PHE A 55 -8.68 11.22 -9.84
CA PHE A 55 -9.75 11.01 -8.86
C PHE A 55 -9.36 11.39 -7.43
N TRP A 56 -8.11 11.12 -7.04
CA TRP A 56 -7.61 11.33 -5.68
C TRP A 56 -6.41 12.30 -5.63
N GLN A 57 -6.59 13.49 -6.22
CA GLN A 57 -5.53 14.52 -6.27
C GLN A 57 -5.08 15.08 -4.91
N ARG A 58 -5.88 14.92 -3.85
CA ARG A 58 -5.59 15.47 -2.52
C ARG A 58 -5.32 14.37 -1.50
N ALA A 59 -4.33 13.54 -1.80
CA ALA A 59 -3.78 12.62 -0.82
C ALA A 59 -3.22 13.40 0.38
N PRO A 60 -3.57 13.05 1.63
CA PRO A 60 -3.07 13.76 2.82
C PRO A 60 -1.54 13.72 2.99
N LEU A 61 -0.89 12.69 2.46
CA LEU A 61 0.56 12.53 2.47
C LEU A 61 0.99 11.85 1.15
N PRO A 62 1.14 12.63 0.05
CA PRO A 62 1.58 12.07 -1.22
C PRO A 62 2.98 11.45 -1.07
N ASP A 63 3.20 10.33 -1.75
CA ASP A 63 4.47 9.59 -1.76
C ASP A 63 5.02 9.21 -0.38
N TYR A 64 4.15 9.21 0.63
CA TYR A 64 4.50 8.98 2.03
C TYR A 64 5.60 9.91 2.56
N ALA A 65 5.67 11.15 2.05
CA ALA A 65 6.70 12.13 2.39
C ALA A 65 6.11 13.39 3.04
N PHE A 66 6.88 14.04 3.92
CA PHE A 66 6.53 15.36 4.43
C PHE A 66 6.90 16.43 3.40
N GLU A 67 5.95 17.32 3.11
CA GLU A 67 6.19 18.43 2.19
C GLU A 67 7.31 19.34 2.73
N GLY A 68 8.37 19.51 1.92
CA GLY A 68 9.53 20.35 2.27
C GLY A 68 10.60 19.69 3.14
N ASP A 69 10.51 18.40 3.45
CA ASP A 69 11.55 17.64 4.16
C ASP A 69 12.19 16.59 3.23
N GLU A 70 13.37 16.92 2.70
CA GLU A 70 14.18 16.02 1.86
C GLU A 70 15.18 15.16 2.65
N SER A 71 15.12 15.21 3.98
CA SER A 71 16.05 14.44 4.81
C SER A 71 15.72 12.94 4.77
N ALA A 72 16.75 12.10 4.71
CA ALA A 72 16.58 10.64 4.76
C ALA A 72 15.84 10.19 6.04
N GLN A 73 16.02 10.92 7.15
CA GLN A 73 15.32 10.65 8.39
C GLN A 73 13.82 11.00 8.29
N GLY A 74 13.48 12.13 7.68
CA GLY A 74 12.10 12.55 7.42
C GLY A 74 11.37 11.53 6.57
N ALA A 75 11.98 11.08 5.47
CA ALA A 75 11.42 10.05 4.59
C ALA A 75 11.10 8.75 5.33
N VAL A 76 12.04 8.24 6.15
CA VAL A 76 11.81 7.00 6.93
C VAL A 76 10.68 7.18 7.95
N ILE A 77 10.64 8.32 8.64
CA ILE A 77 9.60 8.60 9.64
C ILE A 77 8.22 8.70 8.98
N ALA A 78 8.12 9.46 7.89
CA ALA A 78 6.88 9.67 7.14
C ALA A 78 6.35 8.33 6.56
N TYR A 79 7.24 7.49 6.04
CA TYR A 79 6.91 6.15 5.57
C TYR A 79 6.37 5.24 6.69
N ILE A 80 7.08 5.15 7.82
CA ILE A 80 6.65 4.31 8.96
C ILE A 80 5.32 4.82 9.54
N LEU A 81 5.17 6.14 9.68
CA LEU A 81 3.95 6.75 10.19
C LEU A 81 2.76 6.41 9.29
N SER A 82 2.95 6.51 7.97
CA SER A 82 1.93 6.15 6.98
C SER A 82 1.52 4.68 7.08
N ALA A 83 2.50 3.78 7.22
CA ALA A 83 2.24 2.35 7.38
C ALA A 83 1.42 2.07 8.65
N VAL A 84 1.77 2.70 9.78
CA VAL A 84 1.01 2.54 11.04
C VAL A 84 -0.42 3.04 10.89
N ILE A 85 -0.61 4.24 10.31
CA ILE A 85 -1.94 4.82 10.08
C ILE A 85 -2.77 3.89 9.18
N GLY A 86 -2.18 3.42 8.08
CA GLY A 86 -2.84 2.51 7.13
C GLY A 86 -3.28 1.20 7.79
N VAL A 87 -2.41 0.58 8.60
CA VAL A 87 -2.74 -0.66 9.35
C VAL A 87 -3.86 -0.43 10.35
N VAL A 88 -3.83 0.68 11.11
CA VAL A 88 -4.85 1.00 12.10
C VAL A 88 -6.20 1.25 11.44
N ILE A 89 -6.24 2.04 10.37
CA ILE A 89 -7.48 2.34 9.65
C ILE A 89 -8.01 1.08 8.96
N GLY A 90 -7.20 0.40 8.16
CA GLY A 90 -7.60 -0.80 7.43
C GLY A 90 -8.03 -1.93 8.35
N GLY A 91 -7.24 -2.22 9.38
CA GLY A 91 -7.57 -3.22 10.40
C GLY A 91 -8.82 -2.85 11.20
N GLY A 92 -8.98 -1.57 11.55
CA GLY A 92 -10.16 -1.05 12.23
C GLY A 92 -11.43 -1.22 11.39
N VAL A 93 -11.38 -0.87 10.10
CA VAL A 93 -12.48 -1.06 9.16
C VAL A 93 -12.84 -2.54 9.06
N LEU A 94 -11.87 -3.42 8.79
CA LEU A 94 -12.10 -4.86 8.70
C LEU A 94 -12.71 -5.43 9.98
N TYR A 95 -12.21 -5.02 11.14
CA TYR A 95 -12.75 -5.43 12.44
C TYR A 95 -14.20 -4.99 12.63
N LEU A 96 -14.53 -3.72 12.33
CA LEU A 96 -15.88 -3.19 12.47
C LEU A 96 -16.88 -3.87 11.51
N PHE A 97 -16.47 -4.11 10.27
CA PHE A 97 -17.26 -4.85 9.28
C PHE A 97 -17.46 -6.30 9.70
N GLY A 98 -16.39 -7.00 10.07
CA GLY A 98 -16.47 -8.38 10.55
C GLY A 98 -17.35 -8.51 11.80
N LYS A 99 -17.25 -7.56 12.73
CA LYS A 99 -18.10 -7.52 13.93
C LYS A 99 -19.58 -7.32 13.60
N ARG A 100 -19.92 -6.54 12.57
CA ARG A 100 -21.32 -6.42 12.12
C ARG A 100 -21.81 -7.73 11.51
N ILE A 101 -21.05 -8.32 10.60
CA ILE A 101 -21.42 -9.54 9.89
C ILE A 101 -21.57 -10.73 10.86
N ALA A 102 -20.70 -10.84 11.87
CA ALA A 102 -20.75 -11.94 12.84
C ALA A 102 -21.79 -11.76 13.95
N LYS A 103 -22.47 -10.60 14.00
CA LYS A 103 -23.50 -10.32 15.01
C LYS A 103 -24.92 -10.55 14.47
N ASP A 104 -25.06 -10.70 13.15
CA ASP A 104 -26.24 -11.28 12.48
C ASP A 104 -26.12 -12.81 12.43
#